data_AF-A0A0F2R3S8-F1
#
_entry.id   AF-A0A0F2R3S8-F1
#
_cell.length_a   1.000
_cell.length_b   1.000
_cell.length_c   1.000
_cell.angle_alpha   90.00
_cell.angle_beta   90.00
_cell.angle_gamma   90.00
#
_symmetry.space_group_name_H-M   'P 1'
#
loop_
_entity.id
_entity.type
_entity.pdbx_description
1 polymer ?
#
loop_
_entity_poly.entity_id
_entity_poly.type
_entity_poly.pdbx_seq_one_letter_code
_entity_poly.pdbx_strand_id
1 'polypeptide(L)' 'MNTPLPPKEVTCRCGNSFTSQQHSNWCNKCGKQVFYDPKDQRKGDISKLYLTVLMVLVIGFLTYFFIEMILTPVLSNLQ' A
#
# COMPACT_ATOMS: atom_id res chain seq x y z
N MET A 1 -11.95 -20.77 -12.81
CA MET A 1 -12.77 -21.79 -12.11
C MET A 1 -12.47 -21.65 -10.63
N ASN A 2 -13.46 -21.24 -9.83
CA ASN A 2 -13.31 -21.10 -8.37
C ASN A 2 -13.39 -22.49 -7.74
N THR A 3 -12.25 -23.17 -7.62
CA THR A 3 -12.16 -24.38 -6.80
C THR A 3 -12.41 -23.98 -5.35
N PRO A 4 -13.40 -24.56 -4.64
CA PRO A 4 -13.62 -24.24 -3.24
C PRO A 4 -12.38 -24.64 -2.44
N LEU A 5 -11.81 -23.69 -1.69
CA LEU A 5 -10.67 -23.96 -0.83
C LEU A 5 -11.17 -24.70 0.41
N PRO A 6 -10.31 -25.54 1.03
CA PRO A 6 -10.69 -26.19 2.27
C PRO A 6 -11.09 -25.13 3.31
N PRO A 7 -12.12 -25.40 4.13
CA PRO A 7 -12.57 -24.45 5.13
C PRO A 7 -11.43 -24.15 6.10
N LYS A 8 -10.98 -22.90 6.12
CA LYS A 8 -9.94 -22.40 7.02
C LYS A 8 -10.52 -21.28 7.86
N GLU A 9 -10.21 -21.31 9.15
CA GLU A 9 -10.51 -20.19 10.02
C GLU A 9 -9.56 -19.02 9.71
N VAL A 10 -10.13 -17.90 9.31
CA VAL A 10 -9.39 -16.67 9.05
C VAL A 10 -9.76 -15.63 10.09
N THR A 11 -8.75 -14.97 10.64
CA THR A 11 -8.94 -13.92 11.64
C THR A 11 -8.77 -12.56 10.98
N CYS A 12 -9.81 -11.73 11.05
CA CYS A 12 -9.72 -10.34 10.61
C CYS A 12 -8.86 -9.52 11.57
N ARG A 13 -8.22 -8.46 11.08
CA ARG A 13 -7.45 -7.51 11.93
C ARG A 13 -8.30 -6.81 13.01
N CYS A 14 -9.63 -6.87 12.91
CA CYS A 14 -10.54 -6.37 13.95
C CYS A 14 -10.80 -7.36 15.09
N GLY A 15 -10.20 -8.56 15.05
CA GLY A 15 -10.35 -9.62 16.05
C GLY A 15 -11.53 -10.57 15.82
N ASN A 16 -12.30 -10.41 14.73
CA ASN A 16 -13.35 -11.37 14.38
C ASN A 16 -12.76 -12.55 13.59
N SER A 17 -12.94 -13.78 14.07
CA SER A 17 -12.62 -14.99 13.32
C SER A 17 -13.87 -15.54 12.63
N PHE A 18 -13.68 -16.10 11.43
CA PHE A 18 -14.75 -16.77 10.68
C PHE A 18 -14.16 -17.79 9.72
N THR A 19 -14.95 -18.78 9.33
CA THR A 19 -14.55 -19.81 8.38
C THR A 19 -14.71 -19.29 6.95
N SER A 20 -13.61 -19.28 6.18
CA SER A 20 -13.62 -18.93 4.77
C SER A 20 -13.26 -20.13 3.91
N GLN A 21 -14.05 -20.35 2.85
CA GLN A 21 -13.78 -21.33 1.78
C GLN A 21 -13.39 -20.65 0.46
N GLN A 22 -13.31 -19.31 0.47
CA GLN A 22 -13.01 -18.47 -0.68
C GLN A 22 -11.69 -17.74 -0.46
N HIS A 23 -10.98 -17.43 -1.57
CA HIS A 23 -9.70 -16.72 -1.55
C HIS A 23 -9.76 -15.34 -0.87
N SER A 24 -10.90 -14.66 -0.95
CA SER A 24 -11.14 -13.34 -0.35
C SER A 24 -12.55 -13.29 0.19
N ASN A 25 -12.71 -12.83 1.42
CA ASN A 25 -14.01 -12.61 2.06
C ASN A 25 -14.05 -11.25 2.76
N TRP A 26 -15.25 -10.70 2.91
CA TRP A 26 -15.45 -9.45 3.64
C TRP A 26 -15.79 -9.73 5.09
N CYS A 27 -15.16 -9.02 6.02
CA CYS A 27 -15.49 -9.15 7.43
C CYS A 27 -16.83 -8.47 7.74
N ASN A 28 -17.81 -9.22 8.21
CA ASN A 28 -19.14 -8.69 8.58
C ASN A 28 -19.10 -7.62 9.69
N LYS A 29 -18.05 -7.60 10.52
CA LYS A 29 -17.94 -6.66 11.65
C LYS A 29 -17.34 -5.30 11.28
N CYS A 30 -16.30 -5.29 10.43
CA CYS A 30 -15.54 -4.06 10.12
C CYS A 30 -15.56 -3.69 8.64
N GLY A 31 -16.20 -4.49 7.78
CA GLY A 31 -16.25 -4.26 6.34
C GLY A 31 -14.88 -4.28 5.65
N LYS A 32 -13.84 -4.82 6.28
CA LYS A 32 -12.51 -4.95 5.66
C LYS A 32 -12.39 -6.29 4.93
N GLN A 33 -11.71 -6.26 3.79
CA GLN A 33 -11.36 -7.46 3.04
C GLN A 33 -10.34 -8.30 3.81
N VAL A 34 -10.63 -9.59 3.95
CA VAL A 34 -9.80 -10.60 4.60
C VAL A 34 -9.46 -11.65 3.55
N PHE A 35 -8.17 -11.93 3.41
CA PHE A 35 -7.68 -12.92 2.45
C PHE A 35 -7.50 -14.28 3.13
N TYR A 36 -7.75 -15.35 2.38
CA TYR A 36 -7.55 -16.73 2.83
C TYR A 36 -6.09 -16.98 3.25
N ASP A 37 -5.15 -16.43 2.47
CA ASP A 37 -3.74 -16.45 2.80
C ASP A 37 -3.21 -15.07 3.18
N PRO A 38 -2.52 -14.95 4.33
CA PRO A 38 -1.94 -13.68 4.78
C PRO A 38 -0.83 -13.19 3.84
N LYS A 39 -0.28 -14.08 3.00
CA LYS A 39 0.74 -13.76 2.00
C LYS A 39 0.20 -12.83 0.91
N ASP A 40 -1.05 -13.03 0.50
CA ASP A 40 -1.69 -12.19 -0.52
C ASP A 40 -2.02 -10.81 0.03
N GLN A 41 -2.40 -10.74 1.31
CA GLN A 41 -2.60 -9.48 2.02
C GLN A 41 -1.31 -8.65 2.10
N ARG A 42 -0.17 -9.29 2.43
CA ARG A 42 1.12 -8.59 2.52
C ARG A 42 1.62 -8.08 1.18
N LYS A 43 1.39 -8.80 0.08
CA LYS A 43 1.76 -8.34 -1.27
C LYS A 43 1.04 -7.05 -1.63
N GLY A 44 -0.26 -6.96 -1.35
CA GLY A 44 -1.04 -5.75 -1.59
C GLY A 44 -0.55 -4.53 -0.81
N ASP A 45 -0.19 -4.73 0.47
CA ASP A 45 0.33 -3.65 1.32
C ASP A 45 1.73 -3.17 0.86
N ILE A 46 2.62 -4.08 0.43
CA ILE A 46 3.96 -3.73 -0.09
C ILE A 46 3.88 -2.96 -1.41
N SER A 47 2.99 -3.37 -2.34
CA SER A 47 2.82 -2.65 -3.60
C SER A 47 2.35 -1.21 -3.38
N LYS A 48 1.44 -0.98 -2.42
CA LYS A 48 0.99 0.38 -2.06
C LYS A 48 2.12 1.21 -1.45
N LEU A 49 2.91 0.62 -0.56
CA LEU A 49 4.06 1.30 0.03
C LEU A 49 5.08 1.71 -1.03
N TYR A 50 5.42 0.79 -1.95
CA TYR A 50 6.35 1.04 -3.05
C TYR A 50 5.88 2.22 -3.92
N LEU A 51 4.60 2.22 -4.33
CA LEU A 51 4.03 3.33 -5.11
C LEU A 51 4.08 4.66 -4.36
N THR A 52 3.83 4.64 -3.05
CA THR A 52 3.87 5.84 -2.21
C THR A 52 5.29 6.41 -2.11
N VAL A 53 6.28 5.55 -1.84
CA VAL A 53 7.70 5.96 -1.77
C VAL A 53 8.17 6.50 -3.12
N LEU A 54 7.80 5.85 -4.22
CA LEU A 54 8.13 6.29 -5.57
C LEU A 54 7.55 7.69 -5.87
N MET A 55 6.29 7.93 -5.52
CA MET A 55 5.64 9.24 -5.66
C MET A 55 6.37 10.33 -4.86
N VAL A 56 6.70 10.06 -3.59
CA VAL A 56 7.42 11.02 -2.73
C VAL A 56 8.79 11.35 -3.31
N LEU A 57 9.51 10.35 -3.82
CA LEU A 57 10.83 10.55 -4.42
C LEU A 57 10.75 11.43 -5.67
N VAL A 58 9.80 11.16 -6.58
CA VAL A 58 9.61 11.98 -7.79
C VAL A 58 9.24 13.42 -7.44
N ILE A 59 8.30 13.62 -6.52
CA ILE A 59 7.88 14.98 -6.09
C ILE A 59 9.04 15.71 -5.42
N GLY A 60 9.77 15.05 -4.53
CA GLY A 60 10.92 15.63 -3.85
C GLY A 60 12.04 16.00 -4.83
N PHE A 61 12.30 15.15 -5.82
CA PHE A 61 13.28 15.40 -6.86
C PHE A 61 12.92 16.59 -7.75
N LEU A 62 11.65 16.70 -8.17
CA LEU A 62 11.17 17.87 -8.90
C LEU A 62 11.31 19.14 -8.07
N THR A 63 10.92 19.09 -6.80
CA THR A 63 11.01 20.23 -5.88
C THR A 63 12.46 20.67 -5.70
N TYR A 64 13.39 19.73 -5.56
CA TYR A 64 14.83 20.01 -5.51
C TYR A 64 15.32 20.76 -6.75
N PHE A 65 14.92 20.32 -7.95
CA PHE A 65 15.27 21.01 -9.19
C PHE A 65 14.75 22.44 -9.25
N PHE A 66 13.52 22.67 -8.81
CA PHE A 66 12.97 24.04 -8.74
C PHE A 66 13.75 24.91 -7.76
N ILE A 67 14.18 24.35 -6.63
CA ILE A 67 15.02 25.04 -5.65
C ILE A 67 16.37 25.42 -6.28
N GLU A 68 17.06 24.49 -6.96
CA GLU A 68 18.32 24.81 -7.64
C GLU A 68 18.17 25.87 -8.74
N MET A 69 17.08 25.81 -9.52
CA MET A 69 16.78 26.80 -10.56
C MET A 69 16.61 28.22 -9.99
N ILE A 70 16.13 28.35 -8.75
CA ILE A 70 16.00 29.66 -8.07
C ILE A 70 17.28 30.04 -7.33
N LEU A 71 17.99 29.09 -6.70
CA LEU A 71 19.21 29.37 -5.96
C LEU A 71 20.36 29.81 -6.86
N THR A 72 20.52 29.19 -8.02
CA THR A 72 21.60 29.50 -8.96
C THR A 72 21.64 30.98 -9.37
N PRO A 73 20.53 31.64 -9.80
CA PRO A 73 20.56 33.06 -10.11
C PRO A 73 20.72 33.95 -8.88
N VAL A 74 20.26 33.54 -7.69
CA VAL A 74 20.40 34.35 -6.46
C VAL A 74 21.86 34.40 -6.01
N LEU A 75 22.57 33.28 -6.05
CA LEU A 75 23.99 33.20 -5.70
C LEU A 75 24.87 33.94 -6.71
N SER A 76 24.57 33.85 -8.01
CA SER A 76 25.37 34.52 -9.04
C SER A 76 25.21 36.04 -9.07
N ASN A 77 24.08 36.59 -8.60
CA ASN A 77 23.87 38.05 -8.51
C ASN A 77 24.52 38.70 -7.28
N LEU A 78 25.07 37.89 -6.36
CA LEU A 78 25.74 38.35 -5.13
C LEU A 78 27.29 38.33 -5.24
N GLN A 79 27.84 37.91 -6.38
CA GLN A 79 29.28 37.83 -6.65
C GLN A 79 29.69 38.82 -7.76
#